data_AF-A0A660SK56-F1
#
_entry.id   AF-A0A660SK56-F1
#
_cell.length_a   1.000
_cell.length_b   1.000
_cell.length_c   1.000
_cell.angle_alpha   90.00
_cell.angle_beta   90.00
_cell.angle_gamma   90.00
#
_symmetry.space_group_name_H-M   'P 1'
#
loop_
_entity.id
_entity.type
_entity.pdbx_description
1 polymer ?
#
loop_
_entity_poly.entity_id
_entity_poly.type
_entity_poly.pdbx_seq_one_letter_code
_entity_poly.pdbx_strand_id
1 'polypeptide(L)'
;MEEKDDELVRLEKKYQILSNKLAERPNSPFLNETLGDVCLKLGRRDEAKNFYKKALELNPERDEVAEKLRKEFTPEELRDVQFPKKILPFWRDLNTLFRYPIQGGGRYIILGGALIFTILNLVPLFGWLLALIFAYPYLTAYMIRILRAVSQGKKEMPDWPEISDYWDSILRPYLHVLLASAISFLPAVIILIFGLRFGFFNIIFFLSIIFGFIYFPMALIAVAFHDSGLAALNFHFLIEAMVKIKRDYIIALIAMAIFVVIEATVKSILGGIPVLGLFLFWASTIYFTSIQMYILGNIYYVNRKALAWF
;
A
#
# COMPACT_ATOMS: atom_id res chain seq x y z
N MET A 1 -11.98 -44.30 28.64
CA MET A 1 -13.26 -43.58 28.84
C MET A 1 -13.05 -42.39 29.77
N GLU A 2 -12.39 -42.57 30.92
CA GLU A 2 -12.06 -41.47 31.85
C GLU A 2 -11.33 -40.28 31.21
N GLU A 3 -10.34 -40.52 30.35
CA GLU A 3 -9.53 -39.43 29.74
C GLU A 3 -10.34 -38.48 28.84
N LYS A 4 -11.40 -38.98 28.21
CA LYS A 4 -12.26 -38.21 27.28
C LYS A 4 -13.30 -37.38 28.04
N ASP A 5 -13.80 -37.91 29.15
CA ASP A 5 -14.70 -37.17 30.04
C ASP A 5 -13.95 -36.06 30.80
N ASP A 6 -12.70 -36.31 31.19
CA ASP A 6 -11.85 -35.31 31.84
C ASP A 6 -11.50 -34.14 30.90
N GLU A 7 -11.31 -34.43 29.60
CA GLU A 7 -11.09 -33.41 28.57
C GLU A 7 -12.34 -32.54 28.35
N LEU A 8 -13.53 -33.14 28.29
CA LEU A 8 -14.80 -32.42 28.15
C LEU A 8 -15.05 -31.49 29.34
N VAL A 9 -14.82 -31.96 30.57
CA VAL A 9 -14.93 -31.14 31.79
C VAL A 9 -13.97 -29.94 31.76
N ARG A 10 -12.73 -30.15 31.28
CA ARG A 10 -11.76 -29.05 31.12
C ARG A 10 -12.20 -28.04 30.06
N LEU A 11 -12.75 -28.50 28.94
CA LEU A 11 -13.25 -27.64 27.87
C LEU A 11 -14.46 -26.81 28.33
N GLU A 12 -15.38 -27.41 29.08
CA GLU A 12 -16.56 -26.72 29.63
C GLU A 12 -16.16 -25.64 30.63
N LYS A 13 -15.20 -25.95 31.52
CA LYS A 13 -14.63 -24.96 32.45
C LYS A 13 -13.95 -23.82 31.70
N LYS A 14 -13.22 -24.14 30.63
CA LYS A 14 -12.57 -23.14 29.77
C LYS A 14 -13.59 -22.26 29.06
N TYR A 15 -14.68 -22.84 28.55
CA TYR A 15 -15.81 -22.10 27.96
C TYR A 15 -16.39 -21.10 28.95
N GLN A 16 -16.67 -21.51 30.19
CA GLN A 16 -17.23 -20.61 31.21
C GLN A 16 -16.31 -19.44 31.53
N ILE A 17 -15.00 -19.70 31.69
CA ILE A 17 -14.00 -18.64 31.96
C ILE A 17 -13.92 -17.65 30.80
N LEU A 18 -13.90 -18.16 29.56
CA LEU A 18 -13.81 -17.32 28.36
C LEU A 18 -15.09 -16.52 28.13
N SER A 19 -16.26 -17.11 28.40
CA SER A 19 -17.56 -16.45 28.30
C SER A 19 -17.67 -15.29 29.31
N ASN A 20 -17.25 -15.51 30.55
CA ASN A 20 -17.18 -14.45 31.57
C ASN A 20 -16.22 -13.32 31.14
N LYS A 21 -15.04 -13.66 30.60
CA LYS A 21 -14.09 -12.66 30.07
C LYS A 21 -14.63 -11.90 28.86
N LEU A 22 -15.43 -12.55 28.02
CA LEU A 22 -16.10 -11.88 26.91
C LEU A 22 -17.19 -10.93 27.41
N ALA A 23 -17.89 -11.25 28.49
CA ALA A 23 -18.84 -10.33 29.13
C ALA A 23 -18.15 -9.06 29.65
N GLU A 24 -16.93 -9.17 30.19
CA GLU A 24 -16.12 -8.02 30.58
C GLU A 24 -15.55 -7.24 29.38
N ARG A 25 -15.31 -7.91 28.24
CA ARG A 25 -14.75 -7.32 27.01
C ARG A 25 -15.54 -7.76 25.78
N PRO A 26 -16.74 -7.19 25.54
CA PRO A 26 -17.68 -7.68 24.52
C PRO A 26 -17.15 -7.62 23.08
N ASN A 27 -16.24 -6.68 22.83
CA ASN A 27 -15.71 -6.36 21.50
C ASN A 27 -14.32 -6.93 21.27
N SER A 28 -13.95 -8.05 21.90
CA SER A 28 -12.66 -8.70 21.67
C SER A 28 -12.76 -9.76 20.56
N PRO A 29 -12.14 -9.55 19.38
CA PRO A 29 -12.15 -10.55 18.29
C PRO A 29 -11.44 -11.84 18.70
N PHE A 30 -10.36 -11.73 19.49
CA PHE A 30 -9.57 -12.86 19.97
C PHE A 30 -10.36 -13.79 20.90
N LEU A 31 -11.15 -13.21 21.81
CA LEU A 31 -12.00 -13.99 22.72
C LEU A 31 -13.12 -14.71 21.96
N ASN A 32 -13.75 -14.02 21.00
CA ASN A 32 -14.77 -14.64 20.14
C ASN A 32 -14.17 -15.81 19.32
N GLU A 33 -12.99 -15.67 18.72
CA GLU A 33 -12.35 -16.81 18.04
C GLU A 33 -12.04 -17.97 18.97
N THR A 34 -11.46 -17.68 20.14
CA THR A 34 -11.08 -18.73 21.09
C THR A 34 -12.31 -19.48 21.62
N LEU A 35 -13.43 -18.79 21.81
CA LEU A 35 -14.72 -19.42 22.13
C LEU A 35 -15.22 -20.29 20.97
N GLY A 36 -15.11 -19.81 19.73
CA GLY A 36 -15.40 -20.62 18.54
C GLY A 36 -14.63 -21.94 18.50
N ASP A 37 -13.31 -21.88 18.76
CA ASP A 37 -12.44 -23.07 18.82
C ASP A 37 -12.87 -24.05 19.93
N VAL A 38 -13.26 -23.54 21.11
CA VAL A 38 -13.72 -24.35 22.24
C VAL A 38 -15.09 -24.97 21.94
N CYS A 39 -16.03 -24.20 21.37
CA CYS A 39 -17.35 -24.70 20.98
C CYS A 39 -17.26 -25.80 19.92
N LEU A 40 -16.35 -25.70 18.94
CA LEU A 40 -16.10 -26.79 17.98
C LEU A 40 -15.64 -28.07 18.68
N LYS A 41 -14.69 -27.97 19.64
CA LYS A 41 -14.20 -29.13 20.40
C LYS A 41 -15.29 -29.76 21.29
N LEU A 42 -16.23 -28.95 21.77
CA LEU A 42 -17.41 -29.40 22.52
C LEU A 42 -18.53 -29.96 21.63
N GLY A 43 -18.38 -29.94 20.30
CA GLY A 43 -19.41 -30.36 19.35
C GLY A 43 -20.54 -29.34 19.13
N ARG A 44 -20.46 -28.14 19.72
CA ARG A 44 -21.44 -27.06 19.60
C ARG A 44 -21.19 -26.24 18.34
N ARG A 45 -21.51 -26.86 17.20
CA ARG A 45 -21.18 -26.34 15.86
C ARG A 45 -21.86 -25.00 15.55
N ASP A 46 -23.12 -24.82 15.93
CA ASP A 46 -23.87 -23.58 15.70
C ASP A 46 -23.35 -22.40 16.54
N GLU A 47 -23.06 -22.64 17.82
CA GLU A 47 -22.45 -21.63 18.69
C GLU A 47 -21.07 -21.22 18.18
N ALA A 48 -20.26 -22.20 17.76
CA ALA A 48 -18.94 -21.93 17.20
C ALA A 48 -19.02 -21.02 15.98
N LYS A 49 -19.96 -21.28 15.07
CA LYS A 49 -20.20 -20.44 13.89
C LYS A 49 -20.56 -19.01 14.28
N ASN A 50 -21.45 -18.82 15.26
CA ASN A 50 -21.84 -17.49 15.71
C ASN A 50 -20.68 -16.72 16.34
N PHE A 51 -19.86 -17.38 17.15
CA PHE A 51 -18.66 -16.77 17.72
C PHE A 51 -17.63 -16.39 16.65
N TYR A 52 -17.37 -17.25 15.66
CA TYR A 52 -16.48 -16.91 14.55
C TYR A 52 -17.04 -15.79 13.66
N LYS A 53 -18.35 -15.76 13.42
CA LYS A 53 -19.02 -14.68 12.68
C LYS A 53 -18.81 -13.35 13.40
N LYS A 54 -19.02 -13.31 14.71
CA LYS A 54 -18.78 -12.11 15.53
C LYS A 54 -17.30 -11.71 15.56
N ALA A 55 -16.39 -12.67 15.59
CA ALA A 55 -14.95 -12.39 15.49
C ALA A 55 -14.59 -11.74 14.15
N LEU A 56 -15.19 -12.19 13.04
CA LEU A 56 -15.01 -11.59 11.71
C LEU A 56 -15.65 -10.21 11.57
N GLU A 57 -16.81 -9.99 12.18
CA GLU A 57 -17.46 -8.66 12.21
C GLU A 57 -16.63 -7.64 12.98
N LEU A 58 -16.05 -8.05 14.11
CA LEU A 58 -15.21 -7.18 14.95
C LEU A 58 -13.82 -6.93 14.34
N ASN A 59 -13.26 -7.89 13.60
CA ASN A 59 -11.99 -7.72 12.90
C ASN A 59 -11.99 -8.44 11.53
N PRO A 60 -12.44 -7.76 10.46
CA PRO A 60 -12.48 -8.30 9.11
C PRO A 60 -11.09 -8.63 8.53
N GLU A 61 -10.01 -8.16 9.15
CA GLU A 61 -8.65 -8.38 8.68
C GLU A 61 -8.04 -9.70 9.16
N ARG A 62 -8.73 -10.41 10.07
CA ARG A 62 -8.24 -11.66 10.65
C ARG A 62 -8.57 -12.85 9.75
N ASP A 63 -7.83 -12.97 8.66
CA ASP A 63 -7.97 -14.05 7.66
C ASP A 63 -8.00 -15.48 8.27
N GLU A 64 -7.38 -15.68 9.43
CA GLU A 64 -7.36 -16.97 10.15
C GLU A 64 -8.76 -17.47 10.52
N VAL A 65 -9.65 -16.58 10.97
CA VAL A 65 -11.03 -16.96 11.34
C VAL A 65 -11.83 -17.34 10.10
N ALA A 66 -11.64 -16.62 9.00
CA ALA A 66 -12.28 -16.93 7.72
C ALA A 66 -11.80 -18.27 7.15
N GLU A 67 -10.51 -18.58 7.27
CA GLU A 67 -9.95 -19.87 6.85
C GLU A 67 -10.47 -21.02 7.71
N LYS A 68 -10.53 -20.85 9.05
CA LYS A 68 -11.14 -21.83 9.95
C LYS A 68 -12.59 -22.12 9.59
N LEU A 69 -13.40 -21.07 9.38
CA LEU A 69 -14.80 -21.24 8.96
C LEU A 69 -14.92 -22.03 7.65
N ARG A 70 -14.13 -21.71 6.63
CA ARG A 70 -14.16 -22.41 5.33
C ARG A 70 -13.70 -23.87 5.41
N LYS A 71 -12.84 -24.19 6.38
CA LYS A 71 -12.33 -25.55 6.58
C LYS A 71 -13.32 -26.42 7.36
N GLU A 72 -13.93 -25.86 8.40
CA GLU A 72 -14.76 -26.63 9.35
C GLU A 72 -16.23 -26.69 8.94
N PHE A 73 -16.73 -25.71 8.15
CA PHE A 73 -18.14 -25.59 7.74
C PHE A 73 -18.33 -25.73 6.23
N THR A 74 -19.49 -26.26 5.83
CA THR A 74 -19.86 -26.42 4.42
C THR A 74 -20.28 -25.07 3.80
N PRO A 75 -20.19 -24.91 2.47
CA PRO A 75 -20.64 -23.68 1.80
C PRO A 75 -22.11 -23.32 2.06
N GLU A 76 -22.96 -24.30 2.37
CA GLU A 76 -24.37 -24.09 2.68
C GLU A 76 -24.56 -23.51 4.08
N GLU A 77 -23.83 -24.02 5.07
CA GLU A 77 -23.80 -23.49 6.43
C GLU A 77 -23.24 -22.07 6.48
N LEU A 78 -22.41 -21.67 5.51
CA LEU A 78 -21.75 -20.37 5.48
C LEU A 78 -22.49 -19.29 4.67
N ARG A 79 -23.69 -19.59 4.14
CA ARG A 79 -24.43 -18.66 3.26
C ARG A 79 -24.76 -17.31 3.91
N ASP A 80 -24.98 -17.28 5.21
CA ASP A 80 -25.29 -16.06 5.99
C ASP A 80 -24.04 -15.38 6.57
N VAL A 81 -22.85 -15.94 6.35
CA VAL A 81 -21.58 -15.37 6.81
C VAL A 81 -20.99 -14.49 5.72
N GLN A 82 -20.92 -13.19 6.00
CA GLN A 82 -20.23 -12.26 5.14
C GLN A 82 -18.73 -12.38 5.37
N PHE A 83 -18.04 -13.08 4.47
CA PHE A 83 -16.58 -13.11 4.51
C PHE A 83 -16.01 -11.77 4.06
N PRO A 84 -15.00 -11.24 4.76
CA PRO A 84 -14.24 -10.11 4.25
C PRO A 84 -13.70 -10.46 2.86
N LYS A 85 -13.94 -9.57 1.90
CA LYS A 85 -13.46 -9.74 0.53
C LYS A 85 -11.94 -9.64 0.55
N LYS A 86 -11.26 -10.79 0.48
CA LYS A 86 -9.80 -10.89 0.45
C LYS A 86 -9.25 -9.95 -0.63
N ILE A 87 -8.42 -8.99 -0.22
CA ILE A 87 -7.74 -8.11 -1.17
C ILE A 87 -6.67 -8.95 -1.85
N LEU A 88 -6.82 -9.09 -3.17
CA LEU A 88 -5.87 -9.82 -3.97
C LEU A 88 -4.64 -8.97 -4.25
N PRO A 89 -3.48 -9.61 -4.48
CA PRO A 89 -2.34 -8.90 -5.03
C PRO A 89 -2.68 -8.29 -6.39
N PHE A 90 -2.12 -7.13 -6.70
CA PHE A 90 -2.51 -6.32 -7.86
C PHE A 90 -2.40 -7.09 -9.19
N TRP A 91 -1.40 -7.97 -9.35
CA TRP A 91 -1.22 -8.77 -10.57
C TRP A 91 -2.30 -9.84 -10.76
N ARG A 92 -3.12 -10.12 -9.74
CA ARG A 92 -4.30 -11.00 -9.85
C ARG A 92 -5.61 -10.23 -10.03
N ASP A 93 -5.61 -8.93 -9.77
CA ASP A 93 -6.79 -8.06 -9.91
C ASP A 93 -6.42 -6.77 -10.68
N LEU A 94 -6.04 -6.96 -11.94
CA LEU A 94 -5.70 -5.86 -12.84
C LEU A 94 -6.90 -4.94 -13.11
N ASN A 95 -8.12 -5.46 -13.01
CA ASN A 95 -9.32 -4.64 -13.19
C ASN A 95 -9.43 -3.58 -12.09
N THR A 96 -9.22 -3.95 -10.82
CA THR A 96 -9.18 -2.97 -9.73
C THR A 96 -8.00 -2.02 -9.90
N LEU A 97 -6.82 -2.51 -10.30
CA LEU A 97 -5.63 -1.67 -10.55
C LEU A 97 -5.91 -0.50 -11.51
N PHE A 98 -6.48 -0.79 -12.69
CA PHE A 98 -6.75 0.23 -13.71
C PHE A 98 -7.99 1.08 -13.41
N ARG A 99 -8.95 0.53 -12.68
CA ARG A 99 -10.14 1.30 -12.28
C ARG A 99 -9.88 2.22 -11.09
N TYR A 100 -8.89 1.90 -10.25
CA TYR A 100 -8.63 2.64 -9.02
C TYR A 100 -8.49 4.15 -9.24
N PRO A 101 -7.71 4.66 -10.22
CA PRO A 101 -7.57 6.10 -10.41
C PRO A 101 -8.82 6.83 -10.90
N ILE A 102 -9.76 6.11 -11.52
CA ILE A 102 -10.99 6.68 -12.09
C ILE A 102 -12.23 6.39 -11.24
N GLN A 103 -12.07 5.63 -10.15
CA GLN A 103 -13.16 5.27 -9.25
C GLN A 103 -13.47 6.41 -8.26
N GLY A 104 -14.76 6.59 -7.96
CA GLY A 104 -15.23 7.60 -7.01
C GLY A 104 -14.83 9.02 -7.43
N GLY A 105 -14.18 9.75 -6.52
CA GLY A 105 -13.67 11.11 -6.74
C GLY A 105 -12.44 11.20 -7.66
N GLY A 106 -11.77 10.07 -7.96
CA GLY A 106 -10.46 10.06 -8.63
C GLY A 106 -10.43 10.73 -10.00
N ARG A 107 -11.51 10.59 -10.78
CA ARG A 107 -11.66 11.27 -12.08
C ARG A 107 -11.54 12.80 -12.00
N TYR A 108 -12.09 13.40 -10.94
CA TYR A 108 -12.03 14.85 -10.75
C TYR A 108 -10.66 15.30 -10.28
N ILE A 109 -9.96 14.44 -9.53
CA ILE A 109 -8.60 14.67 -9.09
C ILE A 109 -7.65 14.69 -10.29
N ILE A 110 -7.77 13.72 -11.19
CA ILE A 110 -6.97 13.65 -12.42
C ILE A 110 -7.23 14.87 -13.30
N LEU A 111 -8.50 15.16 -13.60
CA LEU A 111 -8.86 16.27 -14.49
C LEU A 111 -8.48 17.63 -13.89
N GLY A 112 -8.76 17.84 -12.60
CA GLY A 112 -8.45 19.07 -11.89
C GLY A 112 -6.95 19.30 -11.74
N GLY A 113 -6.20 18.27 -11.32
CA GLY A 113 -4.74 18.32 -11.23
C GLY A 113 -4.10 18.58 -12.60
N ALA A 114 -4.54 17.87 -13.64
CA ALA A 114 -4.04 18.06 -15.00
C ALA A 114 -4.25 19.49 -15.51
N LEU A 115 -5.42 20.07 -15.22
CA LEU A 115 -5.72 21.46 -15.56
C LEU A 115 -4.77 22.44 -14.84
N ILE A 116 -4.58 22.27 -13.53
CA ILE A 116 -3.67 23.11 -12.73
C ILE A 116 -2.25 23.04 -13.29
N PHE A 117 -1.71 21.83 -13.50
CA PHE A 117 -0.35 21.68 -14.02
C PHE A 117 -0.21 22.23 -15.44
N THR A 118 -1.24 22.09 -16.28
CA THR A 118 -1.23 22.67 -17.63
C THR A 118 -1.13 24.20 -17.55
N ILE A 119 -1.98 24.85 -16.74
CA ILE A 119 -1.97 26.31 -16.57
C ILE A 119 -0.61 26.78 -16.04
N LEU A 120 -0.05 26.10 -15.03
CA LEU A 120 1.26 26.44 -14.48
C LEU A 120 2.38 26.31 -15.52
N ASN A 121 2.32 25.33 -16.42
CA ASN A 121 3.33 25.17 -17.47
C ASN A 121 3.18 26.17 -18.62
N LEU A 122 2.03 26.83 -18.77
CA LEU A 122 1.81 27.87 -19.78
C LEU A 122 2.36 29.25 -19.38
N VAL A 123 2.71 29.44 -18.10
CA VAL A 123 3.27 30.70 -17.57
C VAL A 123 4.77 30.51 -17.32
N PRO A 124 5.66 30.96 -18.23
CA PRO A 124 7.10 30.76 -18.07
C PRO A 124 7.64 31.40 -16.79
N LEU A 125 8.68 30.78 -16.21
CA LEU A 125 9.34 31.19 -14.96
C LEU A 125 8.45 31.19 -13.72
N PHE A 126 7.42 32.04 -13.68
CA PHE A 126 6.52 32.17 -12.53
C PHE A 126 5.69 30.91 -12.30
N GLY A 127 5.10 30.34 -13.36
CA GLY A 127 4.34 29.11 -13.26
C GLY A 127 5.22 27.90 -12.89
N TRP A 128 6.46 27.86 -13.39
CA TRP A 128 7.44 26.83 -12.98
C TRP A 128 7.85 26.96 -11.50
N LEU A 129 8.08 28.19 -11.02
CA LEU A 129 8.38 28.45 -9.61
C LEU A 129 7.22 28.03 -8.70
N LEU A 130 5.98 28.39 -9.07
CA LEU A 130 4.79 27.95 -8.36
C LEU A 130 4.60 26.43 -8.40
N ALA A 131 4.93 25.79 -9.53
CA ALA A 131 4.90 24.34 -9.63
C ALA A 131 5.92 23.69 -8.68
N LEU A 132 7.15 24.22 -8.63
CA LEU A 132 8.21 23.77 -7.74
C LEU A 132 7.83 23.90 -6.26
N ILE A 133 7.29 25.05 -5.88
CA ILE A 133 7.02 25.37 -4.48
C ILE A 133 5.72 24.75 -4.01
N PHE A 134 4.66 24.69 -4.84
CA PHE A 134 3.33 24.26 -4.40
C PHE A 134 2.84 23.00 -5.10
N ALA A 135 2.86 22.96 -6.44
CA ALA A 135 2.17 21.88 -7.16
C ALA A 135 2.85 20.51 -7.02
N TYR A 136 4.17 20.43 -7.16
CA TYR A 136 4.91 19.17 -6.98
C TYR A 136 4.85 18.67 -5.53
N PRO A 137 5.09 19.50 -4.49
CA PRO A 137 4.90 19.07 -3.11
C PRO A 137 3.49 18.56 -2.84
N TYR A 138 2.49 19.27 -3.34
CA TYR A 138 1.09 18.89 -3.18
C TYR A 138 0.76 17.54 -3.85
N LEU A 139 1.21 17.35 -5.09
CA LEU A 139 1.03 16.10 -5.81
C LEU A 139 1.74 14.95 -5.09
N THR A 140 2.97 15.14 -4.64
CA THR A 140 3.71 14.11 -3.89
C THR A 140 3.01 13.75 -2.58
N ALA A 141 2.56 14.74 -1.80
CA ALA A 141 1.82 14.50 -0.58
C ALA A 141 0.54 13.68 -0.85
N TYR A 142 -0.17 14.00 -1.92
CA TYR A 142 -1.33 13.24 -2.36
C TYR A 142 -0.98 11.80 -2.78
N MET A 143 0.13 11.59 -3.49
CA MET A 143 0.62 10.25 -3.86
C MET A 143 0.93 9.39 -2.63
N ILE A 144 1.55 9.96 -1.59
CA ILE A 144 1.76 9.28 -0.31
C ILE A 144 0.42 8.96 0.38
N ARG A 145 -0.58 9.86 0.30
CA ARG A 145 -1.92 9.62 0.85
C ARG A 145 -2.62 8.45 0.14
N ILE A 146 -2.48 8.32 -1.18
CA ILE A 146 -2.96 7.15 -1.93
C ILE A 146 -2.28 5.87 -1.41
N LEU A 147 -0.95 5.87 -1.34
CA LEU A 147 -0.18 4.71 -0.87
C LEU A 147 -0.67 4.26 0.53
N ARG A 148 -0.81 5.20 1.46
CA ARG A 148 -1.34 4.96 2.83
C ARG A 148 -2.80 4.49 2.85
N ALA A 149 -3.64 5.00 1.96
CA ALA A 149 -5.03 4.58 1.88
C ALA A 149 -5.14 3.13 1.38
N VAL A 150 -4.42 2.79 0.32
CA VAL A 150 -4.41 1.43 -0.25
C VAL A 150 -3.78 0.43 0.70
N SER A 151 -2.74 0.82 1.45
CA SER A 151 -2.14 0.00 2.50
C SER A 151 -3.04 -0.25 3.70
N GLN A 152 -4.16 0.45 3.81
CA GLN A 152 -5.24 0.22 4.79
C GLN A 152 -6.42 -0.56 4.17
N GLY A 153 -6.27 -1.05 2.93
CA GLY A 153 -7.31 -1.77 2.22
C GLY A 153 -8.43 -0.90 1.65
N LYS A 154 -8.27 0.43 1.62
CA LYS A 154 -9.24 1.34 1.00
C LYS A 154 -9.22 1.16 -0.52
N LYS A 155 -10.41 1.01 -1.11
CA LYS A 155 -10.60 0.75 -2.55
C LYS A 155 -10.88 2.00 -3.37
N GLU A 156 -11.07 3.12 -2.71
CA GLU A 156 -11.34 4.40 -3.36
C GLU A 156 -10.17 5.36 -3.11
N MET A 157 -10.02 6.33 -4.00
CA MET A 157 -9.03 7.38 -3.84
C MET A 157 -9.38 8.26 -2.64
N PRO A 158 -8.38 8.68 -1.84
CA PRO A 158 -8.59 9.64 -0.78
C PRO A 158 -8.92 11.01 -1.34
N ASP A 159 -9.51 11.87 -0.51
CA ASP A 159 -9.69 13.27 -0.86
C ASP A 159 -8.36 14.02 -0.93
N TRP A 160 -8.39 15.19 -1.57
CA TRP A 160 -7.28 16.12 -1.66
C TRP A 160 -6.69 16.47 -0.28
N PRO A 161 -5.35 16.64 -0.14
CA PRO A 161 -4.74 17.10 1.10
C PRO A 161 -5.28 18.47 1.52
N GLU A 162 -5.51 18.64 2.81
CA GLU A 162 -5.87 19.93 3.39
C GLU A 162 -4.67 20.89 3.29
N ILE A 163 -4.96 22.16 2.99
CA ILE A 163 -3.94 23.20 2.77
C ILE A 163 -3.66 24.00 4.06
N SER A 164 -4.50 23.84 5.10
CA SER A 164 -4.38 24.53 6.40
C SER A 164 -3.00 24.33 7.03
N ASP A 165 -2.55 23.08 7.14
CA ASP A 165 -1.26 22.72 7.73
C ASP A 165 -0.23 22.40 6.64
N TYR A 166 0.13 23.42 5.86
CA TYR A 166 1.01 23.28 4.69
C TYR A 166 2.33 22.55 5.00
N TRP A 167 2.95 22.83 6.15
CA TRP A 167 4.23 22.21 6.51
C TRP A 167 4.10 20.70 6.69
N ASP A 168 3.23 20.25 7.59
CA ASP A 168 3.12 18.84 7.96
C ASP A 168 2.37 18.01 6.92
N SER A 169 1.34 18.58 6.29
CA SER A 169 0.50 17.86 5.34
C SER A 169 1.09 17.79 3.93
N ILE A 170 1.92 18.76 3.55
CA ILE A 170 2.40 18.91 2.16
C ILE A 170 3.93 18.87 2.08
N LEU A 171 4.61 19.81 2.75
CA LEU A 171 6.05 19.99 2.54
C LEU A 171 6.88 18.86 3.16
N ARG A 172 6.53 18.40 4.37
CA ARG A 172 7.25 17.32 5.06
C ARG A 172 7.22 15.99 4.28
N PRO A 173 6.06 15.47 3.81
CA PRO A 173 6.03 14.30 2.95
C PRO A 173 6.86 14.47 1.69
N TYR A 174 6.80 15.64 1.04
CA TYR A 174 7.59 15.94 -0.14
C TYR A 174 9.10 15.86 0.13
N LEU A 175 9.58 16.49 1.21
CA LEU A 175 10.98 16.44 1.62
C LEU A 175 11.43 15.01 1.94
N HIS A 176 10.59 14.19 2.57
CA HIS A 176 10.95 12.81 2.81
C HIS A 176 11.08 11.99 1.52
N VAL A 177 10.23 12.21 0.52
CA VAL A 177 10.34 11.55 -0.79
C VAL A 177 11.60 12.00 -1.53
N LEU A 178 11.92 13.30 -1.49
CA LEU A 178 13.18 13.81 -2.05
C LEU A 178 14.39 13.17 -1.38
N LEU A 179 14.36 13.04 -0.05
CA LEU A 179 15.41 12.39 0.72
C LEU A 179 15.53 10.90 0.37
N ALA A 180 14.40 10.19 0.26
CA ALA A 180 14.37 8.78 -0.15
C ALA A 180 14.96 8.60 -1.57
N SER A 181 14.62 9.47 -2.51
CA SER A 181 15.23 9.50 -3.85
C SER A 181 16.73 9.74 -3.76
N ALA A 182 17.15 10.78 -3.04
CA ALA A 182 18.56 11.11 -2.88
C ALA A 182 19.37 9.94 -2.30
N ILE A 183 18.85 9.28 -1.27
CA ILE A 183 19.49 8.11 -0.65
C ILE A 183 19.55 6.93 -1.62
N SER A 184 18.46 6.64 -2.33
CA SER A 184 18.37 5.51 -3.26
C SER A 184 19.39 5.62 -4.39
N PHE A 185 19.62 6.82 -4.89
CA PHE A 185 20.55 7.09 -5.99
C PHE A 185 21.90 7.64 -5.53
N LEU A 186 22.17 7.69 -4.22
CA LEU A 186 23.42 8.23 -3.65
C LEU A 186 24.68 7.58 -4.24
N PRO A 187 24.76 6.24 -4.37
CA PRO A 187 25.95 5.61 -4.97
C PRO A 187 26.18 6.06 -6.43
N ALA A 188 25.10 6.21 -7.21
CA ALA A 188 25.18 6.68 -8.59
C ALA A 188 25.65 8.15 -8.67
N VAL A 189 25.17 9.02 -7.77
CA VAL A 189 25.60 10.42 -7.68
C VAL A 189 27.06 10.53 -7.31
N ILE A 190 27.55 9.75 -6.33
CA ILE A 190 28.96 9.71 -5.96
C ILE A 190 29.80 9.32 -7.18
N ILE A 191 29.48 8.20 -7.83
CA ILE A 191 30.23 7.72 -9.00
C ILE A 191 30.17 8.74 -10.15
N LEU A 192 29.04 9.42 -10.36
CA LEU A 192 28.91 10.49 -11.36
C LEU A 192 29.90 11.64 -11.11
N ILE A 193 29.99 12.12 -9.86
CA ILE A 193 30.90 13.23 -9.49
C ILE A 193 32.37 12.83 -9.72
N PHE A 194 32.76 11.63 -9.30
CA PHE A 194 34.12 11.13 -9.53
C PHE A 194 34.37 10.85 -11.02
N GLY A 195 33.42 10.28 -11.74
CA GLY A 195 33.52 9.99 -13.16
C GLY A 195 33.65 11.24 -14.01
N LEU A 196 32.93 12.32 -13.69
CA LEU A 196 33.09 13.62 -14.32
C LEU A 196 34.46 14.25 -14.04
N ARG A 197 35.03 14.01 -12.84
CA ARG A 197 36.34 14.54 -12.45
C ARG A 197 37.51 13.79 -13.10
N PHE A 198 37.38 12.47 -13.30
CA PHE A 198 38.48 11.59 -13.71
C PHE A 198 38.27 10.93 -15.08
N GLY A 199 37.16 11.20 -15.75
CA GLY A 199 36.91 10.78 -17.14
C GLY A 199 36.53 9.31 -17.33
N PHE A 200 35.97 8.64 -16.31
CA PHE A 200 35.54 7.24 -16.43
C PHE A 200 34.08 7.01 -16.02
N PHE A 201 33.34 6.31 -16.87
CA PHE A 201 32.05 5.72 -16.53
C PHE A 201 32.16 4.20 -16.68
N ASN A 202 32.33 3.51 -15.55
CA ASN A 202 32.44 2.05 -15.55
C ASN A 202 31.06 1.41 -15.38
N ILE A 203 30.97 0.10 -15.67
CA ILE A 203 29.76 -0.72 -15.46
C ILE A 203 29.11 -0.51 -14.08
N ILE A 204 29.92 -0.20 -13.06
CA ILE A 204 29.51 0.09 -11.68
C ILE A 204 28.52 1.28 -11.60
N PHE A 205 28.66 2.29 -12.46
CA PHE A 205 27.72 3.43 -12.51
C PHE A 205 26.30 2.97 -12.87
N PHE A 206 26.17 2.19 -13.95
CA PHE A 206 24.88 1.67 -14.39
C PHE A 206 24.29 0.70 -13.38
N LEU A 207 25.11 -0.16 -12.76
CA LEU A 207 24.67 -1.05 -11.67
C LEU A 207 24.14 -0.25 -10.47
N SER A 208 24.74 0.92 -10.17
CA SER A 208 24.29 1.79 -9.07
C SER A 208 22.96 2.48 -9.38
N ILE A 209 22.70 2.81 -10.65
CA ILE A 209 21.38 3.30 -11.09
C ILE A 209 20.33 2.21 -10.93
N ILE A 210 20.62 0.99 -11.39
CA ILE A 210 19.74 -0.17 -11.25
C ILE A 210 19.44 -0.43 -9.77
N PHE A 211 20.46 -0.38 -8.91
CA PHE A 211 20.27 -0.47 -7.46
C PHE A 211 19.29 0.59 -6.95
N GLY A 212 19.43 1.85 -7.37
CA GLY A 212 18.52 2.93 -6.97
C GLY A 212 17.08 2.67 -7.37
N PHE A 213 16.83 2.16 -8.58
CA PHE A 213 15.48 1.79 -9.02
C PHE A 213 14.91 0.58 -8.27
N ILE A 214 15.74 -0.38 -7.88
CA ILE A 214 15.32 -1.53 -7.06
C ILE A 214 15.05 -1.09 -5.62
N TYR A 215 15.80 -0.15 -5.07
CA TYR A 215 15.70 0.26 -3.67
C TYR A 215 14.61 1.31 -3.42
N PHE A 216 14.44 2.25 -4.35
CA PHE A 216 13.56 3.41 -4.20
C PHE A 216 12.10 3.08 -3.85
N PRO A 217 11.43 2.09 -4.48
CA PRO A 217 10.04 1.79 -4.15
C PRO A 217 9.86 1.30 -2.71
N MET A 218 10.79 0.48 -2.21
CA MET A 218 10.78 0.04 -0.81
C MET A 218 11.11 1.18 0.16
N ALA A 219 12.05 2.05 -0.19
CA ALA A 219 12.35 3.26 0.58
C ALA A 219 11.14 4.20 0.66
N LEU A 220 10.36 4.31 -0.42
CA LEU A 220 9.14 5.11 -0.48
C LEU A 220 8.04 4.55 0.44
N ILE A 221 7.84 3.23 0.46
CA ILE A 221 6.93 2.57 1.41
C ILE A 221 7.39 2.87 2.85
N ALA A 222 8.67 2.71 3.17
CA ALA A 222 9.19 2.96 4.51
C ALA A 222 8.96 4.41 4.95
N VAL A 223 9.29 5.38 4.11
CA VAL A 223 9.04 6.80 4.37
C VAL A 223 7.56 7.15 4.46
N ALA A 224 6.69 6.44 3.75
CA ALA A 224 5.26 6.64 3.86
C ALA A 224 4.71 6.24 5.24
N PHE A 225 5.27 5.23 5.90
CA PHE A 225 4.77 4.74 7.20
C PHE A 225 5.57 5.23 8.41
N HIS A 226 6.84 5.58 8.22
CA HIS A 226 7.66 6.15 9.29
C HIS A 226 7.62 7.67 9.26
N ASP A 227 7.42 8.29 10.42
CA ASP A 227 7.43 9.76 10.57
C ASP A 227 8.81 10.40 10.32
N SER A 228 9.82 9.61 9.96
CA SER A 228 11.18 10.05 9.69
C SER A 228 11.59 9.73 8.25
N GLY A 229 11.99 10.77 7.51
CA GLY A 229 12.61 10.60 6.19
C GLY A 229 13.90 9.77 6.21
N LEU A 230 14.51 9.60 7.38
CA LEU A 230 15.70 8.74 7.56
C LEU A 230 15.38 7.25 7.53
N ALA A 231 14.10 6.84 7.49
CA ALA A 231 13.72 5.44 7.33
C ALA A 231 14.35 4.83 6.06
N ALA A 232 14.56 5.63 5.02
CA ALA A 232 15.24 5.23 3.79
C ALA A 232 16.74 4.89 3.98
N LEU A 233 17.39 5.25 5.08
CA LEU A 233 18.78 4.88 5.38
C LEU A 233 18.94 3.48 5.97
N ASN A 234 17.84 2.84 6.38
CA ASN A 234 17.91 1.53 7.04
C ASN A 234 18.06 0.41 6.00
N PHE A 235 19.19 0.41 5.28
CA PHE A 235 19.46 -0.47 4.14
C PHE A 235 19.27 -1.95 4.48
N HIS A 236 19.79 -2.38 5.63
CA HIS A 236 19.67 -3.77 6.07
C HIS A 236 18.21 -4.20 6.21
N PHE A 237 17.43 -3.41 6.93
CA PHE A 237 15.99 -3.66 7.14
C PHE A 237 15.20 -3.67 5.83
N LEU A 238 15.45 -2.70 4.93
CA LEU A 238 14.74 -2.60 3.66
C LEU A 238 15.14 -3.71 2.67
N ILE A 239 16.41 -4.10 2.64
CA ILE A 239 16.88 -5.23 1.83
C ILE A 239 16.28 -6.54 2.35
N GLU A 240 16.24 -6.75 3.66
CA GLU A 240 15.61 -7.92 4.25
C GLU A 240 14.11 -7.99 3.90
N ALA A 241 13.40 -6.86 3.97
CA ALA A 241 12.02 -6.76 3.54
C ALA A 241 11.83 -7.12 2.06
N MET A 242 12.67 -6.58 1.16
CA MET A 242 12.64 -6.92 -0.26
C MET A 242 12.85 -8.43 -0.50
N VAL A 243 13.75 -9.07 0.25
CA VAL A 243 14.01 -10.52 0.15
C VAL A 243 12.81 -11.33 0.67
N LYS A 244 12.19 -10.91 1.78
CA LYS A 244 10.99 -11.56 2.36
C LYS A 244 9.83 -11.62 1.36
N ILE A 245 9.61 -10.54 0.60
CA ILE A 245 8.51 -10.44 -0.37
C ILE A 245 8.97 -10.49 -1.83
N LYS A 246 10.11 -11.14 -2.10
CA LYS A 246 10.84 -11.07 -3.39
C LYS A 246 9.99 -11.27 -4.64
N ARG A 247 9.05 -12.21 -4.62
CA ARG A 247 8.20 -12.52 -5.77
C ARG A 247 7.33 -11.33 -6.13
N ASP A 248 6.59 -10.84 -5.15
CA ASP A 248 5.62 -9.77 -5.28
C ASP A 248 6.34 -8.45 -5.60
N TYR A 249 7.51 -8.25 -5.00
CA TYR A 249 8.35 -7.10 -5.23
C TYR A 249 8.94 -7.06 -6.65
N ILE A 250 9.46 -8.16 -7.19
CA ILE A 250 9.98 -8.20 -8.57
C ILE A 250 8.86 -7.92 -9.58
N ILE A 251 7.67 -8.49 -9.38
CA ILE A 251 6.51 -8.22 -10.25
C ILE A 251 6.15 -6.73 -10.21
N ALA A 252 6.21 -6.11 -9.03
CA ALA A 252 6.03 -4.66 -8.86
C ALA A 252 7.03 -3.84 -9.67
N LEU A 253 8.32 -4.16 -9.54
CA LEU A 253 9.38 -3.43 -10.23
C LEU A 253 9.21 -3.50 -11.75
N ILE A 254 8.88 -4.69 -12.29
CA ILE A 254 8.61 -4.86 -13.72
C ILE A 254 7.38 -4.04 -14.14
N ALA A 255 6.29 -4.11 -13.38
CA ALA A 255 5.07 -3.35 -13.68
C ALA A 255 5.34 -1.83 -13.66
N MET A 256 6.05 -1.34 -12.66
CA MET A 256 6.44 0.07 -12.56
C MET A 256 7.33 0.50 -13.73
N ALA A 257 8.32 -0.31 -14.10
CA ALA A 257 9.18 -0.03 -15.26
C ALA A 257 8.36 0.04 -16.57
N ILE A 258 7.40 -0.86 -16.75
CA ILE A 258 6.47 -0.82 -17.90
C ILE A 258 5.68 0.49 -17.90
N PHE A 259 5.12 0.91 -16.76
CA PHE A 259 4.37 2.16 -16.68
C PHE A 259 5.23 3.40 -16.95
N VAL A 260 6.49 3.41 -16.50
CA VAL A 260 7.44 4.49 -16.83
C VAL A 260 7.71 4.55 -18.33
N VAL A 261 7.89 3.40 -18.99
CA VAL A 261 8.09 3.34 -20.46
C VAL A 261 6.83 3.80 -21.20
N ILE A 262 5.64 3.40 -20.74
CA ILE A 262 4.36 3.85 -21.30
C ILE A 262 4.25 5.37 -21.17
N GLU A 263 4.54 5.93 -20.00
CA GLU A 263 4.50 7.37 -19.75
C GLU A 263 5.48 8.14 -20.64
N ALA A 264 6.70 7.64 -20.80
CA ALA A 264 7.70 8.22 -21.71
C ALA A 264 7.22 8.20 -23.18
N THR A 265 6.55 7.12 -23.59
CA THR A 265 5.95 6.97 -24.92
C THR A 265 4.80 7.96 -25.11
N VAL A 266 3.90 8.08 -24.12
CA VAL A 266 2.78 9.04 -24.11
C VAL A 266 3.31 10.47 -24.25
N LYS A 267 4.35 10.82 -23.47
CA LYS A 267 5.02 12.13 -23.57
C LYS A 267 5.55 12.40 -24.98
N SER A 268 6.18 11.41 -25.60
CA SER A 268 6.74 11.52 -26.95
C SER A 268 5.66 11.73 -28.01
N ILE A 269 4.52 11.06 -27.88
CA ILE A 269 3.39 11.19 -28.82
C ILE A 269 2.67 12.53 -28.63
N LEU A 270 2.41 12.93 -27.38
CA LEU A 270 1.62 14.12 -27.06
C LEU A 270 2.42 15.42 -27.15
N GLY A 271 3.74 15.37 -27.07
CA GLY A 271 4.60 16.57 -27.07
C GLY A 271 4.50 17.43 -28.32
N GLY A 272 4.01 16.89 -29.44
CA GLY A 272 3.73 17.65 -30.67
C GLY A 272 2.39 18.38 -30.69
N ILE A 273 1.50 18.07 -29.74
CA ILE A 273 0.20 18.73 -29.60
C ILE A 273 0.37 19.85 -28.57
N PRO A 274 -0.09 21.09 -28.82
CA PRO A 274 0.04 22.22 -27.90
C PRO A 274 -0.69 22.04 -26.56
N VAL A 275 -1.55 22.98 -26.16
CA VAL A 275 -2.25 22.97 -24.86
C VAL A 275 -2.95 21.63 -24.56
N LEU A 276 -3.59 21.00 -25.56
CA LEU A 276 -4.25 19.72 -25.37
C LEU A 276 -3.25 18.57 -25.09
N GLY A 277 -2.07 18.59 -25.71
CA GLY A 277 -1.02 17.59 -25.46
C GLY A 277 -0.48 17.69 -24.03
N LEU A 278 -0.27 18.92 -23.54
CA LEU A 278 0.14 19.18 -22.15
C LEU A 278 -0.91 18.70 -21.15
N PHE A 279 -2.19 18.98 -21.39
CA PHE A 279 -3.27 18.52 -20.52
C PHE A 279 -3.37 16.99 -20.46
N LEU A 280 -3.35 16.34 -21.62
CA LEU A 280 -3.40 14.88 -21.70
C LEU A 280 -2.15 14.23 -21.09
N PHE A 281 -0.98 14.87 -21.22
CA PHE A 281 0.26 14.43 -20.58
C PHE A 281 0.11 14.45 -19.05
N TRP A 282 -0.32 15.58 -18.46
CA TRP A 282 -0.48 15.66 -17.01
C TRP A 282 -1.59 14.74 -16.48
N ALA A 283 -2.70 14.59 -17.21
CA ALA A 283 -3.74 13.63 -16.84
C ALA A 283 -3.20 12.19 -16.83
N SER A 284 -2.41 11.83 -17.84
CA SER A 284 -1.71 10.55 -17.93
C SER A 284 -0.69 10.36 -16.81
N THR A 285 0.13 11.38 -16.51
CA THR A 285 1.12 11.34 -15.42
C THR A 285 0.44 11.11 -14.07
N ILE A 286 -0.63 11.84 -13.75
CA ILE A 286 -1.35 11.66 -12.48
C ILE A 286 -1.99 10.26 -12.42
N TYR A 287 -2.57 9.79 -13.53
CA TYR A 287 -3.17 8.46 -13.62
C TYR A 287 -2.15 7.34 -13.39
N PHE A 288 -1.03 7.32 -14.12
CA PHE A 288 -0.01 6.27 -14.00
C PHE A 288 0.76 6.36 -12.67
N THR A 289 1.04 7.57 -12.16
CA THR A 289 1.65 7.73 -10.84
C THR A 289 0.72 7.18 -9.74
N SER A 290 -0.60 7.40 -9.86
CA SER A 290 -1.58 6.84 -8.93
C SER A 290 -1.60 5.30 -8.96
N ILE A 291 -1.46 4.70 -10.15
CA ILE A 291 -1.32 3.25 -10.31
C ILE A 291 -0.06 2.74 -9.61
N GLN A 292 1.08 3.44 -9.74
CA GLN A 292 2.31 3.06 -9.04
C GLN A 292 2.13 3.12 -7.52
N MET A 293 1.47 4.15 -6.98
CA MET A 293 1.18 4.25 -5.55
C MET A 293 0.22 3.15 -5.08
N TYR A 294 -0.78 2.79 -5.90
CA TYR A 294 -1.64 1.65 -5.63
C TYR A 294 -0.85 0.34 -5.57
N ILE A 295 0.07 0.10 -6.51
CA ILE A 295 0.92 -1.10 -6.52
C ILE A 295 1.69 -1.21 -5.21
N LEU A 296 2.36 -0.13 -4.78
CA LEU A 296 3.14 -0.12 -3.55
C LEU A 296 2.29 -0.33 -2.30
N GLY A 297 1.15 0.38 -2.20
CA GLY A 297 0.21 0.19 -1.10
C GLY A 297 -0.38 -1.22 -1.05
N ASN A 298 -0.71 -1.80 -2.21
CA ASN A 298 -1.29 -3.14 -2.31
C ASN A 298 -0.28 -4.23 -1.90
N ILE A 299 0.97 -4.14 -2.37
CA ILE A 299 2.02 -5.10 -1.99
C ILE A 299 2.26 -5.07 -0.49
N TYR A 300 2.33 -3.87 0.08
CA TYR A 300 2.45 -3.70 1.52
C TYR A 300 1.26 -4.34 2.25
N TYR A 301 0.02 -4.03 1.84
CA TYR A 301 -1.18 -4.57 2.48
C TYR A 301 -1.24 -6.10 2.45
N VAL A 302 -0.95 -6.70 1.29
CA VAL A 302 -0.98 -8.15 1.07
C VAL A 302 0.12 -8.87 1.85
N ASN A 303 1.28 -8.22 1.99
CA ASN A 303 2.44 -8.80 2.68
C ASN A 303 2.66 -8.27 4.10
N ARG A 304 1.69 -7.55 4.69
CA ARG A 304 1.86 -6.88 5.99
C ARG A 304 2.31 -7.83 7.10
N LYS A 305 1.79 -9.07 7.12
CA LYS A 305 2.17 -10.11 8.09
C LYS A 305 3.65 -10.53 7.94
N ALA A 306 4.16 -10.59 6.71
CA ALA A 306 5.54 -10.99 6.44
C ALA A 306 6.52 -9.83 6.70
N LEU A 307 6.10 -8.60 6.45
CA LEU A 307 6.89 -7.40 6.70
C LEU A 307 6.97 -7.09 8.21
N ALA A 308 5.85 -7.21 8.93
CA ALA A 308 5.75 -6.95 10.37
C ALA A 308 6.26 -5.55 10.77
N TRP A 309 6.05 -4.56 9.90
CA TRP A 309 6.45 -3.18 10.18
C TRP A 309 5.53 -2.53 11.22
N PHE A 310 4.28 -3.00 11.31
CA PHE A 310 3.22 -2.58 12.24
C PHE A 310 2.21 -3.71 12.46
#